data_AF-A0A401ILU5-F1
#
_entry.id   AF-A0A401ILU5-F1
#
_cell.length_a   1.000
_cell.length_b   1.000
_cell.length_c   1.000
_cell.angle_alpha   90.00
_cell.angle_beta   90.00
_cell.angle_gamma   90.00
#
_symmetry.space_group_name_H-M   'P 1'
#
loop_
_entity.id
_entity.type
_entity.pdbx_description
1 polymer ?
#
loop_
_entity_poly.entity_id
_entity_poly.type
_entity_poly.pdbx_seq_one_letter_code
_entity_poly.pdbx_strand_id
1 'polypeptide(L)'
;MEILTSEILGASKFDQAVLKIGLINICNQESYIGQEMKQLYNAWKDETDEAINNPWLDLHQFIIYVPHPEQQYEGVTLEEGLSLGYNIEVEPVKDRNDVPYNIPDGGHFVVILKQTTPDADFRIAATGIFIRPLALLSLDVVIDPDEGKYQHQLIKHPIIRDYPQGWEQKLSQFINREIRSEDLPYVIGFVDQAENTDYRSPSWSEVYLSGQGFAGF
;
A
#
# COMPACT_ATOMS: atom_id res chain seq x y z
N MET A 1 -23.00 15.32 -11.16
CA MET A 1 -22.03 15.06 -12.25
C MET A 1 -21.91 13.54 -12.32
N GLU A 2 -22.04 12.92 -13.48
CA GLU A 2 -21.99 11.46 -13.57
C GLU A 2 -20.53 11.00 -13.47
N ILE A 3 -20.20 10.20 -12.45
CA ILE A 3 -18.84 9.69 -12.24
C ILE A 3 -18.58 8.61 -13.28
N LEU A 4 -17.50 8.76 -14.05
CA LEU A 4 -17.13 7.75 -15.04
C LEU A 4 -16.49 6.55 -14.34
N THR A 5 -16.76 5.33 -14.79
CA THR A 5 -16.13 4.11 -14.23
C THR A 5 -14.59 4.18 -14.25
N SER A 6 -14.00 4.93 -15.19
CA SER A 6 -12.57 5.18 -15.26
C SER A 6 -12.02 6.02 -14.11
N GLU A 7 -12.86 6.77 -13.41
CA GLU A 7 -12.49 7.59 -12.24
C GLU A 7 -12.44 6.73 -10.97
N ILE A 8 -13.18 5.63 -10.91
CA ILE A 8 -13.17 4.69 -9.78
C ILE A 8 -11.83 3.95 -9.70
N LEU A 9 -11.19 3.94 -8.53
CA LEU A 9 -9.92 3.25 -8.30
C LEU A 9 -10.07 1.73 -8.48
N GLY A 10 -9.10 1.11 -9.16
CA GLY A 10 -9.04 -0.34 -9.33
C GLY A 10 -9.93 -0.89 -10.45
N ALA A 11 -10.72 -0.02 -11.09
CA ALA A 11 -11.54 -0.36 -12.25
C ALA A 11 -10.69 -0.63 -13.51
N SER A 12 -9.51 0.00 -13.61
CA SER A 12 -8.57 -0.18 -14.71
C SER A 12 -7.45 -1.18 -14.35
N LYS A 13 -6.88 -1.83 -15.37
CA LYS A 13 -5.69 -2.68 -15.20
C LYS A 13 -4.48 -1.88 -14.72
N PHE A 14 -4.38 -0.64 -15.18
CA PHE A 14 -3.31 0.26 -14.78
C PHE A 14 -3.40 0.54 -13.27
N ASP A 15 -4.58 0.89 -12.76
CA ASP A 15 -4.81 1.14 -11.32
C ASP A 15 -4.40 -0.09 -10.49
N GLN A 16 -4.83 -1.28 -10.91
CA GLN A 16 -4.48 -2.52 -10.22
C GLN A 16 -2.97 -2.79 -10.23
N ALA A 17 -2.28 -2.48 -11.34
CA ALA A 17 -0.83 -2.63 -11.43
C ALA A 17 -0.11 -1.63 -10.53
N VAL A 18 -0.53 -0.36 -10.52
CA VAL A 18 0.03 0.67 -9.62
C VAL A 18 -0.14 0.27 -8.16
N LEU A 19 -1.35 -0.15 -7.74
CA LEU A 19 -1.60 -0.56 -6.36
C LEU A 19 -0.76 -1.77 -5.95
N LYS A 20 -0.58 -2.76 -6.85
CA LYS A 20 0.24 -3.94 -6.58
C LYS A 20 1.72 -3.60 -6.49
N ILE A 21 2.24 -2.77 -7.39
CA ILE A 21 3.63 -2.27 -7.35
C ILE A 21 3.85 -1.41 -6.11
N GLY A 22 2.86 -0.60 -5.72
CA GLY A 22 2.87 0.14 -4.47
C GLY A 22 3.01 -0.79 -3.25
N LEU A 23 2.16 -1.82 -3.19
CA LEU A 23 2.22 -2.82 -2.13
C LEU A 23 3.54 -3.59 -2.09
N ILE A 24 4.11 -3.94 -3.24
CA ILE A 24 5.45 -4.56 -3.34
C ILE A 24 6.52 -3.68 -2.70
N ASN A 25 6.53 -2.39 -3.04
CA ASN A 25 7.52 -1.45 -2.50
C ASN A 25 7.34 -1.25 -0.99
N ILE A 26 6.11 -1.11 -0.51
CA ILE A 26 5.82 -0.93 0.92
C ILE A 26 6.12 -2.20 1.73
N CYS A 27 5.96 -3.40 1.17
CA CYS A 27 6.27 -4.66 1.87
C CYS A 27 7.78 -4.90 2.05
N ASN A 28 8.60 -4.39 1.14
CA ASN A 28 10.03 -4.67 1.11
C ASN A 28 10.82 -3.60 1.88
N GLN A 29 11.45 -3.99 3.00
CA GLN A 29 12.25 -3.07 3.81
C GLN A 29 13.47 -2.52 3.08
N GLU A 30 13.97 -3.25 2.09
CA GLU A 30 15.12 -2.86 1.27
C GLU A 30 14.71 -2.02 0.05
N SER A 31 13.41 -1.74 -0.14
CA SER A 31 12.96 -0.80 -1.17
C SER A 31 13.33 0.65 -0.81
N TYR A 32 13.25 1.55 -1.80
CA TYR A 32 13.41 2.99 -1.56
C TYR A 32 12.50 3.48 -0.41
N ILE A 33 11.22 3.12 -0.44
CA ILE A 33 10.23 3.49 0.57
C ILE A 33 10.51 2.86 1.93
N GLY A 34 10.95 1.60 1.97
CA GLY A 34 11.34 0.93 3.22
C GLY A 34 12.52 1.64 3.90
N GLN A 35 13.52 2.06 3.12
CA GLN A 35 14.67 2.81 3.61
C GLN A 35 14.29 4.24 4.01
N GLU A 36 13.45 4.91 3.24
CA GLU A 36 12.93 6.25 3.56
C GLU A 36 12.14 6.24 4.87
N MET A 37 11.22 5.30 5.04
CA MET A 37 10.46 5.12 6.29
C MET A 37 11.41 4.97 7.48
N LYS A 38 12.44 4.11 7.36
CA LYS A 38 13.43 3.89 8.42
C LYS A 38 14.22 5.16 8.76
N GLN A 39 14.60 5.95 7.76
CA GLN A 39 15.31 7.21 7.97
C GLN A 39 14.42 8.24 8.70
N LEU A 40 13.19 8.42 8.24
CA LEU A 40 12.22 9.33 8.86
C LEU A 40 11.88 8.91 10.29
N TYR A 41 11.72 7.61 10.53
CA TYR A 41 11.49 7.06 11.86
C TYR A 41 12.63 7.37 12.82
N ASN A 42 13.88 7.10 12.41
CA ASN A 42 15.05 7.37 13.25
C ASN A 42 15.17 8.86 13.58
N ALA A 43 14.98 9.73 12.58
CA ALA A 43 14.99 11.18 12.79
C ALA A 43 13.91 11.63 13.78
N TRP A 44 12.69 11.09 13.65
CA TRP A 44 11.60 11.37 14.58
C TRP A 44 11.91 10.89 16.01
N LYS A 45 12.48 9.69 16.17
CA LYS A 45 12.85 9.18 17.50
C LYS A 45 13.98 10.00 18.14
N ASP A 46 14.98 10.40 17.36
CA ASP A 46 16.05 11.30 17.80
C ASP A 46 15.50 12.66 18.28
N GLU A 47 14.47 13.22 17.63
CA GLU A 47 13.80 14.46 18.06
C GLU A 47 13.05 14.31 19.39
N THR A 48 12.53 13.11 19.67
CA THR A 48 11.71 12.81 20.87
C THR A 48 12.49 12.26 22.06
N ASP A 49 13.79 11.97 21.91
CA ASP A 49 14.64 11.27 22.89
C ASP A 49 14.04 9.91 23.34
N GLU A 50 13.28 9.27 22.44
CA GLU A 50 12.73 7.93 22.63
C GLU A 50 13.67 6.85 22.09
N ALA A 51 13.64 5.65 22.68
CA ALA A 51 14.43 4.54 22.18
C ALA A 51 13.99 4.11 20.77
N ILE A 52 14.96 3.96 19.85
CA ILE A 52 14.72 3.42 18.52
C ILE A 52 14.32 1.95 18.64
N ASN A 53 13.08 1.64 18.24
CA ASN A 53 12.55 0.28 18.14
C ASN A 53 12.40 -0.12 16.66
N ASN A 54 11.74 -1.26 16.42
CA ASN A 54 11.34 -1.66 15.08
C ASN A 54 10.33 -0.63 14.50
N PRO A 55 10.63 0.07 13.38
CA PRO A 55 9.76 1.11 12.84
C PRO A 55 8.37 0.61 12.46
N TRP A 56 8.23 -0.68 12.14
CA TRP A 56 6.95 -1.30 11.79
C TRP A 56 5.99 -1.49 12.97
N LEU A 57 6.42 -1.21 14.20
CA LEU A 57 5.56 -1.23 15.39
C LEU A 57 4.85 0.12 15.62
N ASP A 58 5.40 1.20 15.07
CA ASP A 58 4.83 2.53 15.17
C ASP A 58 3.95 2.85 13.96
N LEU A 59 2.91 3.66 14.17
CA LEU A 59 1.97 4.00 13.12
C LEU A 59 2.62 4.92 12.09
N HIS A 60 2.49 4.56 10.82
CA HIS A 60 2.94 5.35 9.68
C HIS A 60 1.76 5.56 8.73
N GLN A 61 1.81 6.65 7.97
CA GLN A 61 0.92 6.93 6.86
C GLN A 61 1.69 6.73 5.56
N PHE A 62 1.15 5.90 4.68
CA PHE A 62 1.60 5.76 3.31
C PHE A 62 0.63 6.48 2.38
N ILE A 63 1.16 7.33 1.51
CA ILE A 63 0.39 7.95 0.42
C ILE A 63 0.81 7.28 -0.88
N ILE A 64 -0.13 6.71 -1.62
CA ILE A 64 0.12 6.12 -2.94
C ILE A 64 -0.56 6.99 -3.99
N TYR A 65 0.24 7.53 -4.89
CA TYR A 65 -0.20 8.31 -6.04
C TYR A 65 -0.46 7.37 -7.21
N VAL A 66 -1.67 7.41 -7.77
CA VAL A 66 -2.09 6.71 -8.98
C VAL A 66 -2.19 7.74 -10.10
N PRO A 67 -1.10 7.95 -10.87
CA PRO A 67 -1.07 8.97 -11.91
C PRO A 67 -1.98 8.59 -13.08
N HIS A 68 -2.26 9.54 -13.97
CA HIS A 68 -2.90 9.19 -15.23
C HIS A 68 -1.96 8.30 -16.07
N PRO A 69 -2.45 7.29 -16.84
CA PRO A 69 -1.59 6.42 -17.65
C PRO A 69 -0.75 7.15 -18.72
N GLU A 70 -1.16 8.35 -19.09
CA GLU A 70 -0.45 9.21 -20.06
C GLU A 70 0.47 10.24 -19.39
N GLN A 71 0.64 10.17 -18.06
CA GLN A 71 1.54 11.05 -17.32
C GLN A 71 2.99 10.86 -17.79
N GLN A 72 3.71 11.98 -17.89
CA GLN A 72 5.14 11.98 -18.19
C GLN A 72 5.94 12.43 -16.97
N TYR A 73 7.08 11.78 -16.74
CA TYR A 73 8.07 12.22 -15.75
C TYR A 73 9.31 12.78 -16.45
N GLU A 74 10.00 13.69 -15.78
CA GLU A 74 11.27 14.22 -16.26
C GLU A 74 12.38 13.18 -16.05
N GLY A 75 13.05 12.79 -17.14
CA GLY A 75 14.25 11.95 -17.09
C GLY A 75 14.02 10.46 -16.78
N VAL A 76 12.79 10.01 -16.54
CA VAL A 76 12.44 8.62 -16.26
C VAL A 76 11.09 8.26 -16.88
N THR A 77 10.88 7.00 -17.25
CA THR A 77 9.55 6.55 -17.73
C THR A 77 8.58 6.40 -16.56
N LEU A 78 7.27 6.53 -16.84
CA LEU A 78 6.21 6.25 -15.86
C LEU A 78 6.39 4.88 -15.20
N GLU A 79 6.63 3.85 -16.00
CA GLU A 79 6.78 2.47 -15.52
C GLU A 79 8.01 2.29 -14.62
N GLU A 80 9.13 2.93 -14.96
CA GLU A 80 10.36 2.88 -14.17
C GLU A 80 10.20 3.64 -12.85
N GLY A 81 9.61 4.84 -12.87
CA GLY A 81 9.31 5.59 -11.65
C GLY A 81 8.38 4.83 -10.70
N LEU A 82 7.32 4.22 -11.23
CA LEU A 82 6.41 3.38 -10.45
C LEU A 82 7.12 2.14 -9.88
N SER A 83 7.97 1.48 -10.66
CA SER A 83 8.74 0.31 -10.20
C SER A 83 9.66 0.64 -9.03
N LEU A 84 10.24 1.85 -9.01
CA LEU A 84 11.10 2.35 -7.95
C LEU A 84 10.33 2.90 -6.74
N GLY A 85 9.00 3.00 -6.83
CA GLY A 85 8.15 3.52 -5.76
C GLY A 85 8.13 5.04 -5.66
N TYR A 86 8.52 5.78 -6.71
CA TYR A 86 8.51 7.27 -6.70
C TYR A 86 7.12 7.89 -6.56
N ASN A 87 6.08 7.09 -6.73
CA ASN A 87 4.69 7.47 -6.53
C ASN A 87 4.20 7.18 -5.11
N ILE A 88 5.09 6.99 -4.15
CA ILE A 88 4.75 6.63 -2.78
C ILE A 88 5.48 7.60 -1.85
N GLU A 89 4.77 8.06 -0.85
CA GLU A 89 5.35 8.82 0.27
C GLU A 89 5.03 8.09 1.57
N VAL A 90 5.87 8.27 2.57
CA VAL A 90 5.69 7.71 3.89
C VAL A 90 6.04 8.74 4.95
N GLU A 91 5.22 8.81 6.01
CA GLU A 91 5.49 9.68 7.15
C GLU A 91 5.07 9.01 8.47
N PRO A 92 5.78 9.28 9.58
CA PRO A 92 5.35 8.82 10.90
C PRO A 92 4.09 9.58 11.33
N VAL A 93 3.12 8.87 11.89
CA VAL A 93 1.91 9.50 12.44
C VAL A 93 2.20 9.95 13.87
N LYS A 94 2.35 11.26 14.05
CA LYS A 94 2.70 11.87 15.35
C LYS A 94 1.52 11.87 16.34
N ASP A 95 0.30 12.09 15.85
CA ASP A 95 -0.94 11.98 16.63
C ASP A 95 -1.90 11.00 15.95
N ARG A 96 -2.28 9.92 16.66
CA ARG A 96 -3.24 8.94 16.16
C ARG A 96 -4.63 9.53 15.95
N ASN A 97 -4.96 10.65 16.58
CA ASN A 97 -6.24 11.35 16.39
C ASN A 97 -6.35 12.04 15.04
N ASP A 98 -5.23 12.27 14.34
CA ASP A 98 -5.22 12.86 13.00
C ASP A 98 -5.65 11.85 11.92
N VAL A 99 -5.71 10.56 12.26
CA VAL A 99 -6.09 9.49 11.34
C VAL A 99 -7.58 9.14 11.54
N PRO A 100 -8.41 9.16 10.48
CA PRO A 100 -9.84 8.88 10.59
C PRO A 100 -10.18 7.41 10.87
N TYR A 101 -9.16 6.54 10.90
CA TYR A 101 -9.27 5.12 11.17
C TYR A 101 -8.71 4.78 12.54
N ASN A 102 -9.42 3.88 13.23
CA ASN A 102 -8.93 3.30 14.47
C ASN A 102 -7.96 2.14 14.16
N ILE A 103 -6.77 2.45 13.68
CA ILE A 103 -5.80 1.46 13.17
C ILE A 103 -5.27 0.59 14.31
N PRO A 104 -5.37 -0.75 14.24
CA PRO A 104 -4.75 -1.63 15.22
C PRO A 104 -3.22 -1.58 15.14
N ASP A 105 -2.54 -1.84 16.25
CA ASP A 105 -1.06 -1.90 16.27
C ASP A 105 -0.55 -2.97 15.28
N GLY A 106 0.50 -2.63 14.52
CA GLY A 106 1.00 -3.44 13.40
C GLY A 106 0.25 -3.26 12.07
N GLY A 107 -0.75 -2.36 12.04
CA GLY A 107 -1.33 -1.79 10.82
C GLY A 107 -0.80 -0.39 10.55
N HIS A 108 -0.81 0.03 9.28
CA HIS A 108 -0.41 1.36 8.86
C HIS A 108 -1.53 2.04 8.08
N PHE A 109 -1.63 3.37 8.18
CA PHE A 109 -2.62 4.12 7.44
C PHE A 109 -2.21 4.22 5.97
N VAL A 110 -3.18 4.11 5.07
CA VAL A 110 -2.95 4.24 3.64
C VAL A 110 -3.95 5.22 3.05
N VAL A 111 -3.44 6.17 2.28
CA VAL A 111 -4.22 7.10 1.46
C VAL A 111 -3.85 6.84 0.00
N ILE A 112 -4.84 6.63 -0.85
CA ILE A 112 -4.65 6.52 -2.29
C ILE A 112 -5.18 7.78 -2.94
N LEU A 113 -4.31 8.48 -3.66
CA LEU A 113 -4.67 9.63 -4.45
C LEU A 113 -4.62 9.28 -5.93
N LYS A 114 -5.65 9.62 -6.70
CA LYS A 114 -5.74 9.33 -8.13
C LYS A 114 -5.86 10.60 -8.96
N GLN A 115 -5.19 10.60 -10.10
CA GLN A 115 -5.30 11.62 -11.13
C GLN A 115 -6.29 11.16 -12.21
N THR A 116 -7.28 11.98 -12.55
CA THR A 116 -8.30 11.60 -13.56
C THR A 116 -7.93 12.00 -14.98
N THR A 117 -7.08 13.03 -15.15
CA THR A 117 -6.50 13.47 -16.43
C THR A 117 -5.03 13.87 -16.21
N PRO A 118 -4.19 13.94 -17.26
CA PRO A 118 -2.77 14.29 -17.12
C PRO A 118 -2.47 15.63 -16.43
N ASP A 119 -3.38 16.60 -16.55
CA ASP A 119 -3.23 17.95 -15.98
C ASP A 119 -4.05 18.15 -14.69
N ALA A 120 -4.82 17.14 -14.24
CA ALA A 120 -5.64 17.27 -13.04
C ALA A 120 -4.80 17.13 -11.77
N ASP A 121 -5.26 17.77 -10.69
CA ASP A 121 -4.76 17.50 -9.35
C ASP A 121 -5.13 16.08 -8.90
N PHE A 122 -4.28 15.51 -8.05
CA PHE A 122 -4.55 14.26 -7.35
C PHE A 122 -5.70 14.42 -6.35
N ARG A 123 -6.63 13.46 -6.34
CA ARG A 123 -7.78 13.44 -5.42
C ARG A 123 -7.87 12.13 -4.67
N ILE A 124 -8.38 12.15 -3.44
CA ILE A 124 -8.58 10.94 -2.64
C ILE A 124 -9.50 9.98 -3.38
N ALA A 125 -8.98 8.78 -3.65
CA ALA A 125 -9.68 7.71 -4.35
C ALA A 125 -9.91 6.50 -3.44
N ALA A 126 -9.09 6.32 -2.40
CA ALA A 126 -9.35 5.37 -1.32
C ALA A 126 -8.58 5.74 -0.06
N THR A 127 -9.04 5.24 1.07
CA THR A 127 -8.31 5.22 2.33
C THR A 127 -8.38 3.83 2.93
N GLY A 128 -7.45 3.47 3.81
CA GLY A 128 -7.51 2.16 4.43
C GLY A 128 -6.28 1.81 5.24
N ILE A 129 -6.04 0.51 5.36
CA ILE A 129 -5.01 -0.04 6.25
C ILE A 129 -4.09 -0.96 5.43
N PHE A 130 -2.79 -0.75 5.55
CA PHE A 130 -1.77 -1.73 5.19
C PHE A 130 -1.56 -2.67 6.38
N ILE A 131 -1.80 -3.97 6.18
CA ILE A 131 -1.63 -5.00 7.20
C ILE A 131 -0.34 -5.77 6.88
N ARG A 132 0.78 -5.32 7.46
CA ARG A 132 2.11 -5.83 7.11
C ARG A 132 2.23 -7.34 7.23
N PRO A 133 1.85 -8.02 8.34
CA PRO A 133 2.01 -9.48 8.45
C PRO A 133 1.37 -10.24 7.29
N LEU A 134 0.27 -9.72 6.75
CA LEU A 134 -0.49 -10.29 5.64
C LEU A 134 -0.04 -9.79 4.24
N ALA A 135 0.89 -8.83 4.17
CA ALA A 135 1.30 -8.18 2.93
C ALA A 135 0.09 -7.79 2.04
N LEU A 136 -0.87 -7.06 2.63
CA LEU A 136 -2.10 -6.67 1.93
C LEU A 136 -2.57 -5.26 2.29
N LEU A 137 -3.28 -4.64 1.36
CA LEU A 137 -4.05 -3.42 1.58
C LEU A 137 -5.52 -3.78 1.77
N SER A 138 -6.13 -3.18 2.79
CA SER A 138 -7.55 -3.23 3.07
C SER A 138 -8.11 -1.82 2.88
N LEU A 139 -8.78 -1.58 1.74
CA LEU A 139 -9.10 -0.24 1.25
C LEU A 139 -10.60 -0.02 1.17
N ASP A 140 -11.05 1.17 1.56
CA ASP A 140 -12.38 1.69 1.27
C ASP A 140 -12.28 2.63 0.08
N VAL A 141 -12.66 2.12 -1.10
CA VAL A 141 -12.58 2.85 -2.37
C VAL A 141 -13.77 3.79 -2.52
N VAL A 142 -13.50 5.05 -2.85
CA VAL A 142 -14.54 6.04 -3.13
C VAL A 142 -15.21 5.70 -4.46
N ILE A 143 -16.51 5.42 -4.42
CA ILE A 143 -17.34 5.20 -5.61
C ILE A 143 -18.08 6.49 -5.98
N ASP A 144 -18.60 7.18 -4.97
CA ASP A 144 -19.25 8.47 -5.12
C ASP A 144 -18.98 9.34 -3.88
N PRO A 145 -18.13 10.37 -3.98
CA PRO A 145 -17.83 11.25 -2.85
C PRO A 145 -19.02 12.15 -2.48
N ASP A 146 -19.85 12.55 -3.45
CA ASP A 146 -20.99 13.45 -3.20
C ASP A 146 -22.10 12.71 -2.44
N GLU A 147 -22.26 11.41 -2.71
CA GLU A 147 -23.22 10.53 -2.04
C GLU A 147 -22.62 9.75 -0.85
N GLY A 148 -21.32 9.92 -0.57
CA GLY A 148 -20.62 9.20 0.51
C GLY A 148 -20.62 7.68 0.31
N LYS A 149 -20.56 7.21 -0.95
CA LYS A 149 -20.54 5.77 -1.28
C LYS A 149 -19.11 5.26 -1.40
N TYR A 150 -18.85 4.19 -0.65
CA TYR A 150 -17.57 3.50 -0.63
C TYR A 150 -17.75 2.01 -0.91
N GLN A 151 -16.72 1.40 -1.50
CA GLN A 151 -16.64 -0.05 -1.71
C GLN A 151 -15.37 -0.59 -1.09
N HIS A 152 -15.52 -1.59 -0.22
CA HIS A 152 -14.39 -2.27 0.37
C HIS A 152 -13.67 -3.17 -0.65
N GLN A 153 -12.34 -3.07 -0.71
CA GLN A 153 -11.49 -3.86 -1.60
C GLN A 153 -10.21 -4.32 -0.88
N LEU A 154 -9.84 -5.58 -1.11
CA LEU A 154 -8.57 -6.15 -0.63
C LEU A 154 -7.58 -6.26 -1.79
N ILE A 155 -6.40 -5.63 -1.64
CA ILE A 155 -5.29 -5.77 -2.58
C ILE A 155 -4.25 -6.67 -1.95
N LYS A 156 -4.07 -7.86 -2.52
CA LYS A 156 -3.09 -8.86 -2.07
C LYS A 156 -1.76 -8.68 -2.80
N HIS A 157 -0.67 -9.03 -2.14
CA HIS A 157 0.65 -9.04 -2.78
C HIS A 157 0.67 -10.05 -3.95
N PRO A 158 1.14 -9.67 -5.16
CA PRO A 158 0.97 -10.48 -6.37
C PRO A 158 1.76 -11.80 -6.37
N ILE A 159 2.83 -11.91 -5.56
CA ILE A 159 3.65 -13.12 -5.45
C ILE A 159 3.06 -14.14 -4.46
N ILE A 160 2.26 -13.71 -3.50
CA ILE A 160 1.68 -14.61 -2.49
C ILE A 160 0.50 -15.34 -3.14
N ARG A 161 0.71 -16.60 -3.52
CA ARG A 161 -0.30 -17.42 -4.20
C ARG A 161 -1.37 -17.93 -3.24
N ASP A 162 -0.91 -18.52 -2.14
CA ASP A 162 -1.77 -19.22 -1.20
C ASP A 162 -1.63 -18.57 0.18
N TYR A 163 -2.64 -17.78 0.54
CA TYR A 163 -2.77 -17.29 1.90
C TYR A 163 -3.18 -18.45 2.83
N PRO A 164 -2.62 -18.55 4.06
CA PRO A 164 -2.94 -19.61 5.00
C PRO A 164 -4.45 -19.71 5.29
N GLN A 165 -4.96 -20.93 5.46
CA GLN A 165 -6.39 -21.14 5.73
C GLN A 165 -6.87 -20.32 6.94
N GLY A 166 -8.04 -19.68 6.81
CA GLY A 166 -8.64 -18.87 7.88
C GLY A 166 -8.05 -17.47 8.04
N TRP A 167 -7.15 -17.02 7.16
CA TRP A 167 -6.57 -15.68 7.22
C TRP A 167 -7.62 -14.55 7.17
N GLU A 168 -8.71 -14.72 6.42
CA GLU A 168 -9.79 -13.71 6.30
C GLU A 168 -10.53 -13.50 7.63
N GLN A 169 -10.78 -14.59 8.36
CA GLN A 169 -11.36 -14.52 9.70
C GLN A 169 -10.40 -13.80 10.64
N LYS A 170 -9.11 -14.15 10.62
CA LYS A 170 -8.09 -13.49 11.43
C LYS A 170 -7.93 -12.01 11.08
N LEU A 171 -7.99 -11.64 9.79
CA LEU A 171 -8.00 -10.25 9.36
C LEU A 171 -9.19 -9.50 9.98
N SER A 172 -10.38 -10.07 9.90
CA SER A 172 -11.59 -9.46 10.49
C SER A 172 -11.43 -9.24 12.00
N GLN A 173 -10.93 -10.26 12.70
CA GLN A 173 -10.64 -10.19 14.14
C GLN A 173 -9.58 -9.12 14.46
N PHE A 174 -8.54 -9.00 13.65
CA PHE A 174 -7.49 -8.01 13.81
C PHE A 174 -8.02 -6.58 13.62
N ILE A 175 -8.79 -6.33 12.56
CA ILE A 175 -9.43 -5.03 12.30
C ILE A 175 -10.37 -4.65 13.45
N ASN A 176 -11.09 -5.63 14.01
CA ASN A 176 -11.95 -5.47 15.19
C ASN A 176 -11.18 -5.43 16.53
N ARG A 177 -9.85 -5.56 16.52
CA ARG A 177 -8.97 -5.58 17.70
C ARG A 177 -9.26 -6.72 18.69
N GLU A 178 -9.82 -7.82 18.17
CA GLU A 178 -10.06 -9.04 18.93
C GLU A 178 -8.77 -9.87 19.09
N ILE A 179 -7.84 -9.74 18.14
CA ILE A 179 -6.50 -10.35 18.17
C ILE A 179 -5.42 -9.30 17.91
N ARG A 180 -4.17 -9.64 18.26
CA ARG A 180 -3.02 -8.76 17.98
C ARG A 180 -2.38 -9.09 16.63
N SER A 181 -1.47 -8.25 16.18
CA SER A 181 -0.76 -8.46 14.91
C SER A 181 0.07 -9.75 14.92
N GLU A 182 0.59 -10.19 16.07
CA GLU A 182 1.39 -11.40 16.19
C GLU A 182 0.55 -12.68 15.99
N ASP A 183 -0.78 -12.58 16.13
CA ASP A 183 -1.69 -13.69 15.89
C ASP A 183 -2.04 -13.85 14.39
N LEU A 184 -1.70 -12.86 13.56
CA LEU A 184 -1.89 -12.92 12.11
C LEU A 184 -0.88 -13.88 11.47
N PRO A 185 -1.27 -14.58 10.39
CA PRO A 185 -0.31 -15.32 9.57
C PRO A 185 0.79 -14.39 9.05
N TYR A 186 2.04 -14.76 9.28
CA TYR A 186 3.20 -13.95 8.95
C TYR A 186 3.72 -14.29 7.54
N VAL A 187 2.99 -13.85 6.51
CA VAL A 187 3.33 -14.09 5.10
C VAL A 187 4.27 -13.04 4.52
N ILE A 188 4.47 -11.92 5.21
CA ILE A 188 5.42 -10.88 4.82
C ILE A 188 6.84 -11.41 4.65
N GLY A 189 7.24 -12.41 5.44
CA GLY A 189 8.54 -13.06 5.35
C GLY A 189 8.81 -13.73 4.00
N PHE A 190 7.81 -13.91 3.12
CA PHE A 190 8.04 -14.41 1.75
C PHE A 190 8.42 -13.30 0.76
N VAL A 191 8.08 -12.04 1.05
CA VAL A 191 8.09 -10.92 0.10
C VAL A 191 8.82 -9.67 0.61
N ASP A 192 9.65 -9.86 1.63
CA ASP A 192 10.54 -8.83 2.17
C ASP A 192 12.00 -9.30 2.03
N GLN A 193 12.83 -8.52 1.33
CA GLN A 193 14.23 -8.92 1.07
C GLN A 193 15.08 -8.95 2.33
N ALA A 194 14.68 -8.22 3.38
CA ALA A 194 15.35 -8.29 4.67
C ALA A 194 15.13 -9.64 5.39
N GLU A 195 14.06 -10.37 5.04
CA GLU A 195 13.68 -11.63 5.68
C GLU A 195 13.87 -12.85 4.76
N ASN A 196 13.75 -12.65 3.45
CA ASN A 196 13.94 -13.67 2.42
C ASN A 196 14.90 -13.16 1.35
N THR A 197 16.16 -13.61 1.42
CA THR A 197 17.21 -13.23 0.45
C THR A 197 16.95 -13.75 -0.96
N ASP A 198 16.10 -14.77 -1.12
CA ASP A 198 15.72 -15.30 -2.44
C ASP A 198 14.57 -14.50 -3.06
N TYR A 199 13.95 -13.59 -2.30
CA TYR A 199 12.89 -12.75 -2.82
C TYR A 199 13.43 -11.76 -3.87
N ARG A 200 12.77 -11.77 -5.02
CA ARG A 200 12.97 -10.79 -6.09
C ARG A 200 11.68 -10.01 -6.29
N SER A 201 11.79 -8.69 -6.19
CA SER A 201 10.71 -7.78 -6.55
C SER A 201 10.34 -7.95 -8.03
N PRO A 202 9.07 -8.17 -8.37
CA PRO A 202 8.63 -8.28 -9.76
C PRO A 202 8.62 -6.89 -10.41
N SER A 203 8.96 -6.84 -11.68
CA SER A 203 8.93 -5.63 -12.49
C SER A 203 7.50 -5.18 -12.82
N TRP A 204 7.35 -3.92 -13.23
CA TRP A 204 6.08 -3.39 -13.74
C TRP A 204 5.46 -4.27 -14.82
N SER A 205 6.24 -4.69 -15.82
CA SER A 205 5.74 -5.48 -16.95
C SER A 205 5.22 -6.84 -16.49
N GLU A 206 5.92 -7.50 -15.57
CA GLU A 206 5.51 -8.74 -14.92
C GLU A 206 4.16 -8.59 -14.19
N VAL A 207 4.01 -7.54 -13.38
CA VAL A 207 2.76 -7.26 -12.66
C VAL A 207 1.62 -6.93 -13.63
N TYR A 208 1.88 -6.10 -14.63
CA TYR A 208 0.89 -5.69 -15.62
C TYR A 208 0.41 -6.86 -16.49
N LEU A 209 1.31 -7.77 -16.87
CA LEU A 209 0.99 -8.98 -17.63
C LEU A 209 0.28 -10.05 -16.79
N SER A 210 0.58 -10.17 -15.50
CA SER A 210 -0.12 -11.11 -14.60
C SER A 210 -1.62 -10.84 -14.53
N GLY A 211 -2.03 -9.57 -14.68
CA GLY A 211 -3.44 -9.17 -14.81
C GLY A 211 -4.15 -9.66 -16.07
N GLN A 212 -3.46 -10.36 -16.98
CA GLN A 212 -4.01 -10.96 -18.20
C GLN A 212 -4.29 -12.46 -18.08
N GLY A 213 -4.06 -13.08 -16.92
CA GLY A 213 -4.19 -14.54 -16.76
C GLY A 213 -2.96 -15.34 -17.22
N PHE A 214 -1.87 -14.65 -17.56
CA PHE A 214 -0.55 -15.28 -17.69
C PHE A 214 0.03 -15.47 -16.28
N ALA A 215 -0.33 -16.57 -15.64
CA ALA A 215 0.29 -16.99 -14.39
C ALA A 215 1.66 -17.61 -14.69
N GLY A 216 2.73 -16.87 -14.41
CA GLY A 216 4.09 -17.37 -14.49
C GLY A 216 5.01 -16.49 -13.65
N PHE A 217 5.16 -16.85 -12.38
CA PHE A 217 6.26 -16.42 -11.52
C PHE A 217 7.02 -17.65 -11.03
#